data_AF-A0A2P7TKB1-F1
#
_entry.id   AF-A0A2P7TKB1-F1
#
_cell.length_a   1.000
_cell.length_b   1.000
_cell.length_c   1.000
_cell.angle_alpha   90.00
_cell.angle_beta   90.00
_cell.angle_gamma   90.00
#
_symmetry.space_group_name_H-M   'P 1'
#
loop_
_entity.id
_entity.type
_entity.pdbx_description
1 polymer ?
#
loop_
_entity_poly.entity_id
_entity_poly.type
_entity_poly.pdbx_seq_one_letter_code
_entity_poly.pdbx_strand_id
1 'polypeptide(L)'
;MKTEQGKIWDYLLAENALGRSCAINVPTIANALGVLPHGTNNDDVRAWIRSLVIDFGKQIGTSNKGVFIIVDEDDLQTAINFVKNHDDRVAAIKRNGIYSI
;
A
#
# COMPACT_ATOMS: atom_id res chain seq x y z
N MET A 1 -1.74 14.67 8.13
CA MET A 1 -0.82 13.60 7.64
C MET A 1 0.58 14.18 7.57
N LYS A 2 1.63 13.37 7.80
CA LYS A 2 2.99 13.74 7.36
C LYS A 2 2.94 13.96 5.83
N THR A 3 3.69 14.94 5.34
CA THR A 3 3.52 15.51 3.99
C THR A 3 3.69 14.48 2.87
N GLU A 4 4.51 13.46 3.08
CA GLU A 4 4.89 12.47 2.06
C GLU A 4 3.80 11.42 1.87
N GLN A 5 3.23 10.91 2.96
CA GLN A 5 2.08 10.01 2.96
C GLN A 5 0.89 10.64 2.25
N GLY A 6 0.65 11.94 2.51
CA GLY A 6 -0.41 12.70 1.84
C GLY A 6 -0.23 12.69 0.33
N LYS A 7 0.96 13.08 -0.12
CA LYS A 7 1.30 13.10 -1.54
C LYS A 7 1.19 11.72 -2.20
N ILE A 8 1.60 10.64 -1.53
CA ILE A 8 1.43 9.28 -2.07
C ILE A 8 -0.06 8.96 -2.25
N TRP A 9 -0.88 9.25 -1.24
CA TRP A 9 -2.32 8.99 -1.30
C TRP A 9 -2.99 9.77 -2.43
N ASP A 10 -2.68 11.06 -2.53
CA ASP A 10 -3.23 11.93 -3.58
C ASP A 10 -2.78 11.48 -4.97
N TYR A 11 -1.52 11.05 -5.11
CA TYR A 11 -0.99 10.51 -6.36
C TYR A 11 -1.71 9.22 -6.79
N LEU A 12 -1.90 8.26 -5.87
CA LEU A 12 -2.62 7.02 -6.16
C LEU A 12 -4.07 7.28 -6.59
N LEU A 13 -4.73 8.27 -5.99
CA LEU A 13 -6.08 8.69 -6.40
C LEU A 13 -6.07 9.35 -7.77
N ALA A 14 -5.13 10.27 -8.04
CA ALA A 14 -5.03 10.98 -9.30
C ALA A 14 -4.75 10.04 -10.48
N GLU A 15 -3.94 9.01 -10.27
CA GLU A 15 -3.59 8.00 -11.27
C GLU A 15 -4.60 6.85 -11.37
N ASN A 16 -5.73 6.95 -10.67
CA ASN A 16 -6.78 5.93 -10.64
C ASN A 16 -6.24 4.53 -10.32
N ALA A 17 -5.39 4.42 -9.29
CA ALA A 17 -4.79 3.17 -8.83
C ALA A 17 -5.81 2.27 -8.08
N LEU A 18 -7.05 2.19 -8.57
CA LEU A 18 -8.16 1.46 -7.98
C LEU A 18 -8.09 -0.01 -8.37
N GLY A 19 -7.80 -0.84 -7.38
CA GLY A 19 -7.67 -2.28 -7.50
C GLY A 19 -6.38 -2.78 -8.14
N ARG A 20 -6.12 -4.08 -7.98
CA ARG A 20 -4.85 -4.72 -8.31
C ARG A 20 -4.45 -4.57 -9.79
N SER A 21 -5.42 -4.51 -10.70
CA SER A 21 -5.19 -4.33 -12.14
C SER A 21 -4.55 -2.98 -12.45
N CYS A 22 -4.76 -1.97 -11.60
CA CYS A 22 -4.28 -0.60 -11.73
C CYS A 22 -3.11 -0.29 -10.79
N ALA A 23 -2.38 -1.31 -10.33
CA ALA A 23 -1.26 -1.13 -9.41
C ALA A 23 -0.12 -0.30 -10.02
N ILE A 24 0.44 0.61 -9.21
CA ILE A 24 1.54 1.50 -9.58
C ILE A 24 2.82 1.06 -8.87
N ASN A 25 3.89 0.88 -9.62
CA ASN A 25 5.16 0.45 -9.04
C ASN A 25 5.76 1.52 -8.12
N VAL A 26 6.50 1.09 -7.10
CA VAL A 26 7.13 2.00 -6.11
C VAL A 26 8.12 2.98 -6.76
N PRO A 27 8.99 2.58 -7.72
CA PRO A 27 9.85 3.54 -8.42
C PRO A 27 9.11 4.68 -9.13
N THR A 28 7.95 4.42 -9.73
CA THR A 28 7.10 5.41 -10.40
C THR A 28 6.55 6.40 -9.38
N ILE A 29 6.10 5.90 -8.22
CA ILE A 29 5.66 6.75 -7.10
C ILE A 29 6.84 7.62 -6.61
N ALA A 30 8.03 7.03 -6.43
CA ALA A 30 9.22 7.77 -5.99
C ALA A 30 9.59 8.89 -6.96
N ASN A 31 9.59 8.59 -8.27
CA ASN A 31 9.88 9.55 -9.31
C ASN A 31 8.85 10.69 -9.37
N ALA A 32 7.56 10.37 -9.29
CA ALA A 32 6.48 11.36 -9.27
C ALA A 32 6.58 12.32 -8.07
N LEU A 33 7.12 11.83 -6.95
CA LEU A 33 7.30 12.62 -5.72
C LEU A 33 8.65 13.34 -5.66
N GLY A 34 9.53 13.17 -6.65
CA GLY A 34 10.88 13.73 -6.64
C GLY A 34 11.78 13.16 -5.54
N VAL A 35 11.51 11.92 -5.11
CA VAL A 35 12.25 11.24 -4.04
C VAL A 35 13.46 10.55 -4.66
N LEU A 36 14.65 10.86 -4.13
CA LEU A 36 15.87 10.20 -4.57
C LEU A 36 15.85 8.72 -4.17
N PRO A 37 16.40 7.82 -5.01
CA PRO A 37 16.50 6.41 -4.67
C PRO A 37 17.26 6.21 -3.36
N HIS A 38 16.64 5.54 -2.40
CA HIS A 38 17.23 5.19 -1.11
C HIS A 38 17.02 3.70 -0.82
N GLY A 39 18.09 3.05 -0.34
CA GLY A 39 18.11 1.62 -0.09
C GLY A 39 18.05 0.78 -1.38
N THR A 40 17.62 -0.48 -1.26
CA THR A 40 17.57 -1.41 -2.40
C THR A 40 16.30 -1.22 -3.24
N ASN A 41 15.21 -0.72 -2.64
CA ASN A 41 13.89 -0.71 -3.29
C ASN A 41 13.04 0.54 -2.99
N ASN A 42 13.66 1.72 -2.89
CA ASN A 42 13.00 2.97 -2.46
C ASN A 42 12.37 2.80 -1.07
N ASP A 43 13.21 2.47 -0.10
CA ASP A 43 12.79 2.00 1.22
C ASP A 43 12.00 3.08 1.99
N ASP A 44 12.28 4.37 1.75
CA ASP A 44 11.53 5.49 2.31
C ASP A 44 10.08 5.51 1.83
N VAL A 45 9.86 5.35 0.52
CA VAL A 45 8.52 5.31 -0.08
C VAL A 45 7.76 4.10 0.45
N ARG A 46 8.42 2.95 0.59
CA ARG A 46 7.83 1.75 1.20
C ARG A 46 7.46 1.98 2.67
N ALA A 47 8.30 2.68 3.43
CA ALA A 47 8.02 3.03 4.82
C ALA A 47 6.81 3.97 4.93
N TRP A 48 6.68 4.94 4.02
CA TRP A 48 5.51 5.83 3.98
C TRP A 48 4.23 5.12 3.56
N ILE A 49 4.28 4.22 2.56
CA ILE A 49 3.16 3.36 2.19
C ILE A 49 2.73 2.48 3.38
N ARG A 50 3.69 1.90 4.09
CA ARG A 50 3.41 1.11 5.30
C ARG A 50 2.74 1.97 6.38
N SER A 51 3.20 3.20 6.59
CA SER A 51 2.59 4.15 7.53
C SER A 51 1.17 4.55 7.11
N LEU A 52 0.88 4.71 5.81
CA LEU A 52 -0.50 4.93 5.31
C LEU A 52 -1.47 3.83 5.75
N VAL A 53 -1.01 2.57 5.74
CA VAL A 53 -1.82 1.43 6.17
C VAL A 53 -1.94 1.38 7.70
N ILE A 54 -0.82 1.41 8.41
CA ILE A 54 -0.77 1.15 9.85
C ILE A 54 -1.28 2.35 10.67
N ASP A 55 -0.80 3.56 10.36
CA ASP A 55 -1.03 4.75 11.18
C ASP A 55 -2.27 5.53 10.72
N PHE A 56 -2.61 5.46 9.43
CA PHE A 56 -3.70 6.22 8.82
C PHE A 56 -4.88 5.36 8.34
N GLY A 57 -4.80 4.03 8.48
CA GLY A 57 -5.90 3.11 8.15
C GLY A 57 -6.31 3.12 6.69
N LYS A 58 -5.43 3.53 5.76
CA LYS A 58 -5.74 3.57 4.34
C LYS A 58 -5.80 2.16 3.77
N GLN A 59 -6.82 1.92 2.95
CA GLN A 59 -7.04 0.65 2.25
C GLN A 59 -6.09 0.53 1.06
N ILE A 60 -4.83 0.20 1.34
CA ILE A 60 -3.78 0.06 0.33
C ILE A 60 -3.30 -1.38 0.31
N GLY A 61 -3.28 -1.96 -0.89
CA GLY A 61 -2.69 -3.26 -1.18
C GLY A 61 -1.32 -3.11 -1.84
N THR A 62 -0.47 -4.09 -1.61
CA THR A 62 0.81 -4.23 -2.32
C THR A 62 0.90 -5.61 -2.97
N SER A 63 1.40 -5.65 -4.20
CA SER A 63 1.66 -6.88 -4.93
C SER A 63 3.00 -6.79 -5.67
N ASN A 64 3.36 -7.85 -6.41
CA ASN A 64 4.50 -7.83 -7.31
C ASN A 64 4.40 -6.76 -8.43
N LYS A 65 3.19 -6.28 -8.75
CA LYS A 65 2.97 -5.21 -9.73
C LYS A 65 3.14 -3.81 -9.15
N GLY A 66 3.10 -3.66 -7.82
CA GLY A 66 3.17 -2.37 -7.16
C GLY A 66 2.08 -2.18 -6.10
N VAL A 67 1.67 -0.94 -5.92
CA VAL A 67 0.77 -0.43 -4.87
C VAL A 67 -0.56 -0.06 -5.51
N PHE A 68 -1.67 -0.41 -4.87
CA PHE A 68 -3.02 -0.13 -5.34
C PHE A 68 -3.96 0.15 -4.17
N ILE A 69 -5.07 0.84 -4.43
CA ILE A 69 -6.16 1.06 -3.48
C ILE A 69 -7.06 -0.18 -3.52
N ILE A 70 -7.33 -0.77 -2.36
CA ILE A 70 -8.23 -1.92 -2.22
C ILE A 70 -9.66 -1.40 -2.32
N VAL A 71 -10.43 -1.89 -3.30
CA VAL A 71 -11.81 -1.45 -3.52
C VAL A 71 -12.85 -2.58 -3.38
N ASP A 72 -12.39 -3.84 -3.37
CA ASP A 72 -13.24 -5.02 -3.22
C ASP A 72 -12.59 -6.13 -2.38
N GLU A 73 -13.35 -7.21 -2.16
CA GLU A 73 -12.92 -8.38 -1.38
C GLU A 73 -11.83 -9.19 -2.10
N ASP A 74 -11.79 -9.19 -3.43
CA ASP A 74 -10.81 -9.94 -4.22
C ASP A 74 -9.40 -9.31 -4.11
N ASP A 75 -9.35 -7.98 -4.12
CA ASP A 75 -8.17 -7.18 -3.81
C ASP A 75 -7.68 -7.43 -2.39
N LEU A 76 -8.61 -7.46 -1.42
CA LEU A 76 -8.29 -7.75 -0.02
C LEU A 76 -7.70 -9.15 0.13
N GLN A 77 -8.32 -10.16 -0.49
CA GLN A 77 -7.86 -11.54 -0.44
C GLN A 77 -6.50 -11.70 -1.11
N THR A 78 -6.24 -10.96 -2.19
CA THR A 78 -4.92 -10.89 -2.82
C THR A 78 -3.88 -10.31 -1.87
N ALA A 79 -4.17 -9.17 -1.22
CA ALA A 79 -3.26 -8.54 -0.29
C ALA A 79 -2.94 -9.49 0.89
N ILE A 80 -3.95 -10.18 1.43
CA ILE A 80 -3.79 -11.21 2.47
C ILE A 80 -2.89 -12.34 1.98
N ASN A 81 -3.12 -12.87 0.78
CA ASN A 81 -2.34 -13.98 0.23
C ASN A 81 -0.88 -13.58 -0.02
N PHE A 82 -0.64 -12.35 -0.48
CA PHE A 82 0.71 -11.83 -0.66
C PHE A 82 1.50 -11.84 0.66
N VAL A 83 0.89 -11.38 1.75
CA VAL A 83 1.54 -11.38 3.07
C VAL A 83 1.70 -12.79 3.62
N LYS A 84 0.69 -13.66 3.49
CA LYS A 84 0.76 -15.07 3.92
C LYS A 84 1.90 -15.85 3.23
N ASN A 85 2.18 -15.54 1.98
CA ASN A 85 3.22 -16.21 1.19
C ASN A 85 4.64 -15.68 1.46
N HIS A 86 4.80 -14.59 2.23
CA HIS A 86 6.10 -13.90 2.40
C HIS A 86 6.64 -13.80 3.84
N ASP A 87 5.90 -14.08 4.92
CA ASP A 87 6.45 -14.52 6.23
C ASP A 87 5.41 -14.63 7.38
N ASP A 88 5.73 -15.48 8.34
CA ASP A 88 5.12 -15.93 9.62
C ASP A 88 4.49 -14.89 10.60
N ARG A 89 3.98 -13.71 10.18
CA ARG A 89 3.61 -12.62 11.13
C ARG A 89 2.17 -12.06 11.03
N VAL A 90 1.26 -12.70 10.28
CA VAL A 90 -0.09 -12.13 9.97
C VAL A 90 -1.16 -12.38 11.03
N ALA A 91 -0.79 -12.74 12.27
CA ALA A 91 -1.76 -12.70 13.36
C ALA A 91 -2.13 -11.25 13.77
N ALA A 92 -1.36 -10.24 13.35
CA ALA A 92 -1.46 -8.88 13.91
C ALA A 92 -2.51 -7.94 13.26
N ILE A 93 -2.89 -8.10 11.99
CA ILE A 93 -3.77 -7.13 11.29
C ILE A 93 -5.23 -7.62 11.16
N LYS A 94 -5.52 -8.87 11.56
CA LYS A 94 -6.89 -9.41 11.56
C LYS A 94 -7.78 -8.85 12.68
N ARG A 95 -7.25 -8.04 13.61
CA ARG A 95 -7.96 -7.60 14.83
C ARG A 95 -8.75 -6.29 14.74
N ASN A 96 -8.64 -5.50 13.66
CA ASN A 96 -9.26 -4.16 13.61
C ASN A 96 -10.38 -3.98 12.57
N GLY A 97 -11.09 -5.04 12.16
CA GLY A 97 -12.09 -4.88 11.08
C GLY A 97 -13.27 -5.84 11.01
N ILE A 98 -13.49 -6.72 11.98
CA ILE A 98 -14.76 -7.46 12.04
C ILE A 98 -15.69 -6.70 12.98
N TYR A 99 -16.42 -5.72 12.45
CA TYR A 99 -17.66 -5.25 13.07
C TYR A 99 -18.78 -6.19 12.63
N SER A 100 -19.08 -7.18 13.48
CA SER A 100 -20.37 -7.85 13.46
C SER A 100 -21.34 -7.03 14.33
N ILE A 101 -22.50 -6.65 13.76
CA ILE A 101 -23.66 -6.14 14.53
C ILE A 101 -24.15 -7.26 15.46
#